data_AF-A0A1E4JBY9-F1
#
_entry.id   AF-A0A1E4JBY9-F1
#
_cell.length_a   1.000
_cell.length_b   1.000
_cell.length_c   1.000
_cell.angle_alpha   90.00
_cell.angle_beta   90.00
_cell.angle_gamma   90.00
#
_symmetry.space_group_name_H-M   'P 1'
#
loop_
_entity.id
_entity.type
_entity.pdbx_description
1 polymer ?
#
loop_
_entity_poly.entity_id
_entity_poly.type
_entity_poly.pdbx_seq_one_letter_code
_entity_poly.pdbx_strand_id
1 'polypeptide(L)'
;MDFPVAASPRVVFDNIRSYKVALEENEELQRRASYHQSWYAFRDGDTWLFGPSKFVGYEGIDADEYVSTSIERNGRATEAHLKKWFSVVENGSSLHDELADALTLFLARFGRAPRTKTRINVFRTEEATPRLLKSSADRDLVDLLITVAKTLPAADRLKIKASI
;
A
#
# COMPACT_ATOMS: atom_id res chain seq x y z
N MET A 1 24.64 11.96 9.49
CA MET A 1 23.86 12.51 8.35
C MET A 1 22.41 12.54 8.76
N ASP A 2 21.68 13.59 8.36
CA ASP A 2 20.22 13.60 8.46
C ASP A 2 19.66 13.06 7.15
N PHE A 3 18.79 12.06 7.22
CA PHE A 3 18.22 11.42 6.03
C PHE A 3 16.79 11.94 5.85
N PRO A 4 16.49 12.67 4.77
CA PRO A 4 15.16 13.25 4.57
C PRO A 4 14.11 12.15 4.47
N VAL A 5 13.07 12.22 5.31
CA VAL A 5 11.92 11.32 5.23
C VAL A 5 11.00 11.71 4.07
N ALA A 6 10.32 10.75 3.46
CA ALA A 6 9.45 10.96 2.31
C ALA A 6 8.48 12.14 2.52
N ALA A 7 8.46 13.16 1.66
CA ALA A 7 7.61 14.34 1.85
C ALA A 7 6.12 14.11 1.56
N SER A 8 5.77 13.05 0.82
CA SER A 8 4.38 12.75 0.46
C SER A 8 4.13 11.24 0.26
N PRO A 9 2.85 10.79 0.27
CA PRO A 9 2.52 9.41 -0.07
C PRO A 9 2.98 8.98 -1.47
N ARG A 10 3.01 9.92 -2.42
CA ARG A 10 3.46 9.66 -3.80
C ARG A 10 4.90 9.18 -3.83
N VAL A 11 5.78 9.83 -3.07
CA VAL A 11 7.19 9.41 -2.93
C VAL A 11 7.28 7.99 -2.37
N VAL A 12 6.44 7.63 -1.40
CA VAL A 12 6.39 6.27 -0.85
C VAL A 12 5.99 5.25 -1.92
N PHE A 13 5.00 5.56 -2.76
CA PHE A 13 4.58 4.67 -3.86
C PHE A 13 5.67 4.52 -4.92
N ASP A 14 6.35 5.61 -5.28
CA ASP A 14 7.46 5.58 -6.23
C ASP A 14 8.63 4.76 -5.67
N ASN A 15 8.92 4.88 -4.37
CA ASN A 15 9.90 4.05 -3.69
C ASN A 15 9.50 2.57 -3.61
N ILE A 16 8.20 2.25 -3.47
CA ILE A 16 7.72 0.86 -3.52
C ILE A 16 7.98 0.26 -4.92
N ARG A 17 7.73 1.02 -5.99
CA ARG A 17 8.04 0.58 -7.36
C ARG A 17 9.54 0.39 -7.56
N SER A 18 10.34 1.36 -7.11
CA SER A 18 11.81 1.28 -7.14
C SER A 18 12.33 0.07 -6.38
N TYR A 19 11.78 -0.22 -5.19
CA TYR A 19 12.16 -1.37 -4.39
C TYR A 19 11.92 -2.69 -5.13
N LYS A 20 10.81 -2.84 -5.85
CA LYS A 20 10.56 -4.04 -6.66
C LYS A 20 11.69 -4.25 -7.68
N VAL A 21 12.06 -3.21 -8.42
CA VAL A 21 13.11 -3.27 -9.45
C VAL A 21 14.47 -3.58 -8.79
N ALA A 22 14.81 -2.84 -7.74
CA ALA A 22 16.03 -3.06 -6.96
C ALA A 22 16.14 -4.50 -6.41
N LEU A 23 15.02 -5.09 -5.98
CA LEU A 23 14.99 -6.45 -5.46
C LEU A 23 15.22 -7.49 -6.54
N GLU A 24 14.85 -7.22 -7.79
CA GLU A 24 15.12 -8.10 -8.94
C GLU A 24 16.60 -8.10 -9.33
N GLU A 25 17.34 -7.03 -9.02
CA GLU A 25 18.72 -6.83 -9.48
C GLU A 25 19.78 -7.00 -8.38
N ASN A 26 19.41 -6.94 -7.09
CA ASN A 26 20.36 -6.90 -5.97
C ASN A 26 20.20 -8.07 -4.99
N GLU A 27 21.13 -9.03 -5.04
CA GLU A 27 21.12 -10.23 -4.17
C GLU A 27 21.26 -9.93 -2.67
N GLU A 28 21.98 -8.86 -2.29
CA GLU A 28 22.10 -8.44 -0.90
C GLU A 28 20.74 -7.93 -0.38
N LEU A 29 20.02 -7.16 -1.20
CA LEU A 29 18.68 -6.72 -0.88
C LEU A 29 17.71 -7.91 -0.74
N GLN A 30 17.81 -8.90 -1.65
CA GLN A 30 17.05 -10.15 -1.56
C GLN A 30 17.34 -10.92 -0.26
N ARG A 31 18.61 -11.00 0.16
CA ARG A 31 19.01 -11.62 1.44
C ARG A 31 18.39 -10.91 2.64
N ARG A 32 18.27 -9.58 2.59
CA ARG A 32 17.70 -8.76 3.66
C ARG A 32 16.18 -8.67 3.66
N ALA A 33 15.49 -9.08 2.59
CA ALA A 33 14.04 -8.93 2.46
C ALA A 33 13.27 -9.56 3.64
N SER A 34 13.65 -10.76 4.08
CA SER A 34 13.04 -11.41 5.27
C SER A 34 13.33 -10.69 6.59
N TYR A 35 14.15 -9.63 6.59
CA TYR A 35 14.51 -8.87 7.78
C TYR A 35 13.51 -7.77 8.17
N HIS A 36 12.48 -7.55 7.37
CA HIS A 36 11.57 -6.43 7.57
C HIS A 36 10.30 -6.86 8.31
N GLN A 37 9.99 -6.16 9.42
CA GLN A 37 8.76 -6.38 10.18
C GLN A 37 7.59 -5.55 9.66
N SER A 38 7.86 -4.37 9.08
CA SER A 38 6.83 -3.44 8.63
C SER A 38 6.93 -3.27 7.12
N TRP A 39 5.91 -3.75 6.43
CA TRP A 39 5.77 -3.68 4.98
C TRP A 39 4.67 -2.70 4.61
N TYR A 40 4.84 -2.02 3.49
CA TYR A 40 3.89 -1.06 2.94
C TYR A 40 3.44 -1.60 1.59
N ALA A 41 2.13 -1.75 1.45
CA ALA A 41 1.50 -2.30 0.26
C ALA A 41 0.79 -1.19 -0.53
N PHE A 42 0.93 -1.25 -1.85
CA PHE A 42 0.24 -0.39 -2.79
C PHE A 42 -0.23 -1.23 -3.98
N ARG A 43 -1.44 -0.97 -4.47
CA ARG A 43 -2.00 -1.68 -5.62
C ARG A 43 -1.72 -0.90 -6.89
N ASP A 44 -0.97 -1.51 -7.81
CA ASP A 44 -0.66 -0.96 -9.13
C ASP A 44 -1.38 -1.82 -10.18
N GLY A 45 -2.50 -1.32 -10.70
CA GLY A 45 -3.43 -2.12 -11.49
C GLY A 45 -4.01 -3.27 -10.67
N ASP A 46 -3.80 -4.50 -11.13
CA ASP A 46 -4.27 -5.72 -10.44
C ASP A 46 -3.22 -6.34 -9.51
N THR A 47 -2.02 -5.78 -9.44
CA THR A 47 -0.89 -6.36 -8.69
C THR A 47 -0.63 -5.59 -7.39
N TRP A 48 -0.37 -6.33 -6.31
CA TRP A 48 0.16 -5.76 -5.08
C TRP A 48 1.68 -5.59 -5.16
N LEU A 49 2.15 -4.39 -4.85
CA LEU A 49 3.55 -4.06 -4.69
C LEU A 49 3.86 -3.84 -3.21
N PHE A 50 5.09 -4.18 -2.81
CA PHE A 50 5.52 -4.16 -1.43
C PHE A 50 6.88 -3.47 -1.28
N GLY A 51 7.03 -2.70 -0.20
CA GLY A 51 8.34 -2.19 0.20
C GLY A 51 8.48 -2.07 1.73
N PRO A 52 9.68 -2.28 2.29
CA PRO A 52 9.89 -2.22 3.73
C PRO A 52 10.00 -0.77 4.22
N SER A 53 9.62 -0.52 5.48
CA SER A 53 9.57 0.83 6.09
C SER A 53 10.83 1.67 5.87
N LYS A 54 12.02 1.07 6.05
CA LYS A 54 13.31 1.75 5.89
C LYS A 54 13.64 2.10 4.45
N PHE A 55 13.09 1.39 3.46
CA PHE A 55 13.34 1.71 2.06
C PHE A 55 12.32 2.75 1.59
N VAL A 56 11.04 2.56 1.90
CA VAL A 56 10.00 3.42 1.34
C VAL A 56 9.86 4.77 2.07
N GLY A 57 10.37 4.86 3.30
CA GLY A 57 10.18 6.00 4.18
C GLY A 57 11.16 7.17 4.04
N TYR A 58 12.20 7.04 3.22
CA TYR A 58 13.18 8.11 2.95
C TYR A 58 13.07 8.62 1.51
N GLU A 59 13.45 9.87 1.28
CA GLU A 59 13.55 10.44 -0.06
C GLU A 59 14.83 10.01 -0.77
N GLY A 60 14.76 9.91 -2.10
CA GLY A 60 15.93 9.75 -2.97
C GLY A 60 16.70 8.45 -2.79
N ILE A 61 16.13 7.47 -2.10
CA ILE A 61 16.81 6.23 -1.77
C ILE A 61 16.78 5.23 -2.91
N ASP A 62 17.95 4.69 -3.24
CA ASP A 62 18.12 3.58 -4.17
C ASP A 62 18.66 2.31 -3.46
N ALA A 63 18.87 1.25 -4.23
CA ALA A 63 19.33 -0.04 -3.70
C ALA A 63 20.70 0.06 -3.02
N ASP A 64 21.64 0.78 -3.63
CA ASP A 64 23.03 0.84 -3.21
C ASP A 64 23.18 1.73 -1.97
N GLU A 65 22.50 2.87 -1.95
CA GLU A 65 22.41 3.75 -0.80
C GLU A 65 21.74 3.03 0.37
N TYR A 66 20.66 2.28 0.11
CA TYR A 66 20.01 1.49 1.16
C TYR A 66 20.95 0.43 1.74
N VAL A 67 21.61 -0.36 0.90
CA VAL A 67 22.49 -1.45 1.36
C VAL A 67 23.64 -0.91 2.20
N SER A 68 24.25 0.20 1.75
CA SER A 68 25.39 0.85 2.42
C SER A 68 25.02 1.59 3.71
N THR A 69 23.85 2.23 3.77
CA THR A 69 23.46 3.09 4.92
C THR A 69 22.38 2.49 5.82
N SER A 70 21.86 1.29 5.52
CA SER A 70 20.74 0.69 6.27
C SER A 70 20.97 0.54 7.79
N ILE A 71 22.22 0.43 8.24
CA ILE A 71 22.60 0.38 9.67
C ILE A 71 22.40 1.75 10.32
N GLU A 72 22.74 2.83 9.61
CA GLU A 72 22.67 4.21 10.08
C GLU A 72 21.24 4.75 10.05
N ARG A 73 20.38 4.19 9.20
CA ARG A 73 18.97 4.59 9.05
C ARG A 73 18.06 3.95 10.10
N ASN A 74 17.29 4.77 10.80
CA ASN A 74 16.39 4.33 11.86
C ASN A 74 15.00 3.97 11.30
N GLY A 75 14.64 2.68 11.34
CA GLY A 75 13.34 2.20 10.86
C GLY A 75 12.16 2.64 11.73
N ARG A 76 12.39 2.95 13.01
CA ARG A 76 11.33 3.48 13.89
C ARG A 76 10.96 4.91 13.51
N ALA A 77 11.92 5.71 13.04
CA ALA A 77 11.67 7.07 12.58
C ALA A 77 10.79 7.08 11.33
N THR A 78 11.10 6.24 10.34
CA THR A 78 10.27 6.08 9.13
C THR A 78 8.89 5.53 9.46
N GLU A 79 8.78 4.53 10.34
CA GLU A 79 7.46 4.02 10.75
C GLU A 79 6.62 5.09 11.45
N ALA A 80 7.22 5.92 12.31
CA ALA A 80 6.53 7.02 12.98
C ALA A 80 6.02 8.07 11.98
N HIS A 81 6.83 8.42 10.97
CA HIS A 81 6.45 9.36 9.93
C HIS A 81 5.37 8.80 9.00
N LEU A 82 5.52 7.57 8.53
CA LEU A 82 4.60 6.92 7.60
C LEU A 82 3.19 6.68 8.18
N LYS A 83 3.05 6.60 9.52
CA LYS A 83 1.75 6.49 10.21
C LYS A 83 0.78 7.65 9.91
N LYS A 84 1.30 8.78 9.43
CA LYS A 84 0.48 9.93 8.97
C LYS A 84 -0.41 9.56 7.79
N TRP A 85 0.04 8.64 6.94
CA TRP A 85 -0.63 8.29 5.68
C TRP A 85 -1.07 6.84 5.59
N PHE A 86 -0.45 5.96 6.37
CA PHE A 86 -0.70 4.53 6.32
C PHE A 86 -1.24 4.03 7.66
N SER A 87 -1.97 2.92 7.60
CA SER A 87 -2.45 2.17 8.77
C SER A 87 -2.14 0.70 8.60
N VAL A 88 -1.83 0.05 9.72
CA VAL A 88 -1.68 -1.41 9.77
C VAL A 88 -3.03 -2.05 9.45
N VAL A 89 -3.03 -3.05 8.57
CA VAL A 89 -4.22 -3.85 8.28
C VAL A 89 -4.45 -4.81 9.44
N GLU A 90 -5.70 -4.89 9.91
CA GLU A 90 -6.07 -5.74 11.03
C GLU A 90 -5.90 -7.22 10.71
N ASN A 91 -5.23 -7.96 11.60
CA ASN A 91 -5.03 -9.40 11.47
C ASN A 91 -6.37 -10.13 11.42
N GLY A 92 -6.51 -11.08 10.49
CA GLY A 92 -7.74 -11.86 10.30
C GLY A 92 -8.84 -11.14 9.49
N SER A 93 -8.59 -9.92 9.02
CA SER A 93 -9.43 -9.31 7.98
C SER A 93 -9.14 -9.95 6.61
N SER A 94 -10.14 -9.99 5.72
CA SER A 94 -9.94 -10.54 4.37
C SER A 94 -8.84 -9.82 3.58
N LEU A 95 -8.66 -8.51 3.81
CA LEU A 95 -7.59 -7.74 3.19
C LEU A 95 -6.21 -8.14 3.75
N HIS A 96 -6.13 -8.43 5.05
CA HIS A 96 -4.88 -8.91 5.65
C HIS A 96 -4.47 -10.24 5.02
N ASP A 97 -5.41 -11.18 4.89
CA ASP A 97 -5.11 -12.51 4.34
C ASP A 97 -4.70 -12.43 2.86
N GLU A 98 -5.41 -11.64 2.06
CA GLU A 98 -5.04 -11.35 0.67
C GLU A 98 -3.62 -10.79 0.56
N LEU A 99 -3.28 -9.80 1.40
CA LEU A 99 -1.96 -9.17 1.39
C LEU A 99 -0.87 -10.09 1.93
N ALA A 100 -1.17 -10.93 2.92
CA ALA A 100 -0.22 -11.89 3.49
C ALA A 100 0.14 -12.96 2.46
N ASP A 101 -0.84 -13.48 1.72
CA ASP A 101 -0.61 -14.41 0.62
C ASP A 101 0.18 -13.74 -0.51
N ALA A 102 -0.21 -12.54 -0.92
CA ALA A 102 0.50 -11.79 -1.96
C ALA A 102 1.95 -11.44 -1.57
N LEU A 103 2.20 -11.06 -0.31
CA LEU A 103 3.55 -10.80 0.20
C LEU A 103 4.39 -12.08 0.25
N THR A 104 3.77 -13.21 0.64
CA THR A 104 4.43 -14.51 0.64
C THR A 104 4.85 -14.92 -0.76
N LEU A 105 3.95 -14.81 -1.75
CA LEU A 105 4.25 -15.07 -3.16
C LEU A 105 5.33 -14.11 -3.69
N PHE A 106 5.25 -12.83 -3.35
CA PHE A 106 6.24 -11.83 -3.74
C PHE A 106 7.64 -12.19 -3.25
N LEU A 107 7.79 -12.57 -1.97
CA LEU A 107 9.08 -12.93 -1.38
C LEU A 107 9.57 -14.32 -1.84
N ALA A 108 8.67 -15.25 -2.11
CA ALA A 108 9.01 -16.60 -2.58
C ALA A 108 9.79 -16.57 -3.90
N ARG A 109 9.55 -15.57 -4.76
CA ARG A 109 10.32 -15.33 -5.99
C ARG A 109 11.83 -15.19 -5.75
N PHE A 110 12.22 -14.82 -4.54
CA PHE A 110 13.62 -14.61 -4.12
C PHE A 110 14.09 -15.67 -3.11
N GLY A 111 13.34 -16.78 -2.95
CA GLY A 111 13.63 -17.80 -1.94
C GLY A 111 13.46 -17.31 -0.50
N ARG A 112 12.58 -16.32 -0.29
CA ARG A 112 12.33 -15.67 1.01
C ARG A 112 10.91 -15.88 1.47
N ALA A 113 10.71 -15.74 2.78
CA ALA A 113 9.39 -15.72 3.41
C ALA A 113 9.26 -14.50 4.32
N PRO A 114 8.03 -14.00 4.54
CA PRO A 114 7.77 -13.03 5.59
C PRO A 114 8.13 -13.62 6.96
N ARG A 115 8.53 -12.76 7.89
CA ARG A 115 8.77 -13.16 9.28
C ARG A 115 7.45 -13.25 10.06
N THR A 116 7.40 -14.05 11.12
CA THR A 116 6.16 -14.30 11.91
C THR A 116 5.50 -13.02 12.45
N LYS A 117 6.28 -12.00 12.80
CA LYS A 117 5.77 -10.71 13.32
C LYS A 117 5.61 -9.64 12.23
N THR A 118 5.36 -10.06 11.00
CA THR A 118 5.14 -9.13 9.88
C THR A 118 3.86 -8.34 10.11
N ARG A 119 3.93 -7.03 9.82
CA ARG A 119 2.81 -6.10 9.75
C ARG A 119 2.75 -5.54 8.34
N ILE A 120 1.57 -5.52 7.75
CA ILE A 120 1.33 -4.94 6.44
C ILE A 120 0.53 -3.66 6.63
N ASN A 121 1.00 -2.57 6.03
CA ASN A 121 0.40 -1.26 6.10
C ASN A 121 -0.14 -0.88 4.73
N VAL A 122 -1.33 -0.28 4.70
CA VAL A 122 -1.95 0.25 3.46
C VAL A 122 -2.23 1.73 3.63
N PHE A 123 -2.33 2.44 2.51
CA PHE A 123 -2.68 3.86 2.52
C PHE A 123 -4.07 4.04 3.12
N ARG A 124 -4.20 4.98 4.06
CA ARG A 124 -5.48 5.36 4.65
C ARG A 124 -6.33 5.96 3.54
N THR A 125 -7.36 5.23 3.14
CA THR A 125 -8.43 5.86 2.36
C THR A 125 -9.30 6.56 3.39
N GLU A 126 -9.56 7.87 3.27
CA GLU A 126 -10.43 8.60 4.20
C GLU A 126 -11.87 8.05 4.25
N GLU A 127 -12.21 7.15 3.31
CA GLU A 127 -13.44 6.39 3.27
C GLU A 127 -13.13 4.90 3.31
N ALA A 128 -13.00 4.34 4.52
CA ALA A 128 -13.25 2.93 4.75
C ALA A 128 -14.77 2.71 4.84
N THR A 129 -15.51 3.06 3.79
CA THR A 129 -16.74 2.32 3.47
C THR A 129 -16.29 0.94 2.99
N PRO A 130 -16.82 -0.16 3.55
CA PRO A 130 -16.45 -1.50 3.10
C PRO A 130 -16.67 -1.58 1.59
N ARG A 131 -15.59 -1.91 0.86
CA ARG A 131 -15.60 -2.08 -0.60
C ARG A 131 -16.51 -3.26 -0.96
N LEU A 132 -17.80 -2.97 -1.10
CA LEU A 132 -18.85 -3.81 -1.67
C LEU A 132 -19.02 -3.58 -3.18
N LEU A 133 -18.03 -3.03 -3.88
CA LEU A 133 -18.04 -2.96 -5.33
C LEU A 133 -17.10 -4.02 -5.87
N LYS A 134 -17.58 -5.26 -5.92
CA LYS A 134 -16.93 -6.40 -6.55
C LYS A 134 -17.74 -6.84 -7.77
N SER A 135 -17.78 -6.00 -8.79
CA SER A 135 -17.92 -6.41 -10.21
C SER A 135 -17.88 -5.16 -11.12
N SER A 136 -17.59 -5.36 -12.42
CA SER A 136 -17.86 -4.33 -13.44
C SER A 136 -19.33 -3.89 -13.40
N ALA A 137 -20.23 -4.85 -13.15
CA ALA A 137 -21.67 -4.62 -13.08
C ALA A 137 -22.07 -3.67 -11.94
N ASP A 138 -21.37 -3.68 -10.80
CA ASP A 138 -21.67 -2.75 -9.70
C ASP A 138 -21.28 -1.31 -10.06
N ARG A 139 -20.19 -1.12 -10.80
CA ARG A 139 -19.82 0.21 -11.33
C ARG A 139 -20.82 0.69 -12.36
N ASP A 140 -21.23 -0.19 -13.28
CA ASP A 140 -22.23 0.12 -14.29
C ASP A 140 -23.58 0.51 -13.65
N LEU A 141 -23.96 -0.15 -12.55
CA LEU A 141 -25.17 0.17 -11.80
C LEU A 141 -25.07 1.53 -11.11
N VAL A 142 -23.92 1.86 -10.52
CA VAL A 142 -23.68 3.16 -9.89
C VAL A 142 -23.70 4.29 -10.94
N ASP A 143 -23.04 4.09 -12.08
CA ASP A 143 -23.05 5.07 -13.17
C ASP A 143 -24.45 5.27 -13.76
N LEU A 144 -25.26 4.20 -13.84
CA LEU A 144 -26.66 4.28 -14.22
C LEU A 144 -27.47 5.09 -13.20
N LEU A 145 -27.32 4.83 -11.90
CA LEU A 145 -28.02 5.58 -10.84
C LEU A 145 -27.63 7.06 -10.85
N ILE A 146 -26.35 7.38 -11.05
CA ILE A 146 -25.86 8.76 -11.19
C ILE A 146 -26.49 9.43 -12.41
N THR A 147 -26.55 8.72 -13.54
CA THR A 147 -27.13 9.25 -14.78
C THR A 147 -28.62 9.54 -14.61
N VAL A 148 -29.37 8.62 -14.01
CA VAL A 148 -30.79 8.80 -13.69
C VAL A 148 -30.98 9.99 -12.73
N ALA A 149 -30.17 10.09 -11.68
CA ALA A 149 -30.25 11.21 -10.75
C ALA A 149 -29.97 12.56 -11.45
N LYS A 150 -29.08 12.61 -12.44
CA LYS A 150 -28.75 13.81 -13.22
C LYS A 150 -29.82 14.20 -14.23
N THR A 151 -30.61 13.26 -14.74
CA THR A 151 -31.67 13.54 -15.72
C THR A 151 -33.01 13.87 -15.06
N LEU A 152 -33.21 13.49 -13.79
CA LEU A 152 -34.44 13.80 -13.07
C LEU A 152 -34.59 15.30 -12.75
N PRO A 153 -35.83 15.82 -12.75
CA PRO A 153 -36.14 17.14 -12.21
C PRO A 153 -35.76 17.26 -10.73
N ALA A 154 -35.43 18.48 -10.28
CA ALA A 154 -34.98 18.73 -8.91
C ALA A 154 -35.95 18.23 -7.83
N ALA A 155 -37.26 18.28 -8.09
CA ALA A 155 -38.30 17.80 -7.20
C ALA A 155 -38.23 16.29 -6.94
N ASP A 156 -37.82 15.49 -7.94
CA ASP A 156 -37.75 14.04 -7.83
C ASP A 156 -36.42 13.55 -7.26
N ARG A 157 -35.33 14.34 -7.44
CA ARG A 157 -34.05 14.10 -6.74
C ARG A 157 -34.18 14.18 -5.22
N LEU A 158 -35.07 15.06 -4.74
CA LEU A 158 -35.36 15.21 -3.31
C LEU A 158 -36.08 13.97 -2.75
N LYS A 159 -36.95 13.33 -3.53
CA LYS A 159 -37.62 12.09 -3.13
C LYS A 159 -36.65 10.92 -3.01
N ILE A 160 -35.70 10.82 -3.94
CA ILE A 160 -34.62 9.82 -3.87
C ILE A 160 -33.83 10.03 -2.58
N LYS A 161 -33.31 11.23 -2.32
CA LYS A 161 -32.55 11.54 -1.09
C LYS A 161 -33.31 11.26 0.22
N ALA A 162 -34.64 11.30 0.20
CA ALA A 162 -35.46 11.00 1.38
C ALA A 162 -35.75 9.49 1.56
N SER A 163 -35.39 8.66 0.58
CA SER A 163 -35.72 7.24 0.51
C SER A 163 -34.49 6.31 0.58
N ILE A 164 -33.29 6.89 0.73
CA ILE A 164 -32.00 6.20 0.95
C ILE A 164 -31.33 6.73 2.21
#